data_AF-A0A959ERG4-F1
#
_entry.id   AF-A0A959ERG4-F1
#
_cell.length_a   1.000
_cell.length_b   1.000
_cell.length_c   1.000
_cell.angle_alpha   90.00
_cell.angle_beta   90.00
_cell.angle_gamma   90.00
#
_symmetry.space_group_name_H-M   'P 1'
#
loop_
_entity.id
_entity.type
_entity.pdbx_description
1 polymer ?
#
loop_
_entity_poly.entity_id
_entity_poly.type
_entity_poly.pdbx_seq_one_letter_code
_entity_poly.pdbx_strand_id
1 'polypeptide(L)'
;TINNKHIEVIVRQMMRRVQIEDPGDTTFLEGEAVEKWEFVEQNDWIYDKKVVVDAGESAKLRPGQLVTVRQLREENSFLKRNDREIVKFRDAIPATSSPLLQGITKSSLGTTSWISAASFQETTKVLSTAAIGARTDFLNGLKENVIVGKKIPAGTGLKKYNNLFVTTQEAHEAYKERQALLEDIDIED
;
A
#
# COMPACT_ATOMS: atom_id res chain seq x y z
N THR A 1 4.94 -5.05 37.90
CA THR A 1 5.03 -6.13 36.89
C THR A 1 4.70 -5.55 35.53
N ILE A 2 5.39 -5.97 34.48
CA ILE A 2 5.16 -5.46 33.11
C ILE A 2 4.03 -6.27 32.47
N ASN A 3 3.09 -5.60 31.80
CA ASN A 3 2.01 -6.26 31.06
C ASN A 3 2.55 -6.86 29.76
N ASN A 4 2.19 -8.10 29.45
CA ASN A 4 2.58 -8.80 28.22
C ASN A 4 2.22 -8.03 26.95
N LYS A 5 1.16 -7.22 26.95
CA LYS A 5 0.78 -6.37 25.81
C LYS A 5 1.92 -5.46 25.35
N HIS A 6 2.75 -4.96 26.27
CA HIS A 6 3.89 -4.10 25.91
C HIS A 6 4.96 -4.89 25.15
N ILE A 7 5.23 -6.12 25.59
CA ILE A 7 6.20 -7.01 24.95
C ILE A 7 5.69 -7.42 23.57
N GLU A 8 4.40 -7.77 23.45
CA GLU A 8 3.77 -8.13 22.18
C GLU A 8 3.87 -7.02 21.13
N VAL A 9 3.62 -5.76 21.52
CA VAL A 9 3.75 -4.61 20.61
C VAL A 9 5.20 -4.44 20.14
N ILE A 10 6.19 -4.67 21.00
CA ILE A 10 7.62 -4.61 20.62
C ILE A 10 7.98 -5.75 19.66
N VAL A 11 7.59 -6.99 19.97
CA VAL A 11 7.85 -8.16 19.12
C VAL A 11 7.18 -7.99 17.75
N ARG A 12 5.99 -7.41 17.70
CA ARG A 12 5.32 -7.05 16.44
C ARG A 12 6.17 -6.10 15.58
N GLN A 13 6.86 -5.14 16.19
CA GLN A 13 7.79 -4.25 15.45
C GLN A 13 9.06 -4.99 14.98
N MET A 14 9.51 -5.98 15.73
CA MET A 14 10.65 -6.83 15.34
C MET A 14 10.31 -7.75 14.14
N MET A 15 9.04 -8.13 13.96
CA MET A 15 8.54 -8.98 12.87
C MET A 15 7.86 -8.20 11.71
N ARG A 16 8.19 -6.92 11.54
CA ARG A 16 7.52 -6.05 10.54
C ARG A 16 7.86 -6.41 9.09
N ARG A 17 8.98 -7.11 8.86
CA ARG A 17 9.49 -7.47 7.53
C ARG A 17 9.37 -8.96 7.27
N VAL A 18 9.28 -9.30 6.00
CA VAL A 18 9.28 -10.68 5.50
C VAL A 18 10.41 -10.85 4.50
N GLN A 19 10.94 -12.06 4.40
CA GLN A 19 11.92 -12.43 3.39
C GLN A 19 11.21 -13.19 2.28
N ILE A 20 11.41 -12.75 1.03
CA ILE A 20 10.81 -13.39 -0.14
C ILE A 20 11.52 -14.72 -0.41
N GLU A 21 10.73 -15.79 -0.52
CA GLU A 21 11.22 -17.14 -0.86
C GLU A 21 11.06 -17.41 -2.35
N ASP A 22 9.85 -17.21 -2.88
CA ASP A 22 9.58 -17.27 -4.31
C ASP A 22 8.86 -15.97 -4.75
N PRO A 23 9.40 -15.20 -5.70
CA PRO A 23 8.75 -13.98 -6.18
C PRO A 23 7.51 -14.24 -7.04
N GLY A 24 7.30 -15.45 -7.58
CA GLY A 24 6.18 -15.75 -8.49
C GLY A 24 6.15 -14.80 -9.68
N ASP A 25 4.96 -14.22 -9.96
CA ASP A 25 4.75 -13.20 -11.00
C ASP A 25 4.73 -11.76 -10.44
N THR A 26 5.22 -11.57 -9.21
CA THR A 26 5.33 -10.23 -8.60
C THR A 26 6.59 -9.50 -9.09
N THR A 27 6.78 -8.26 -8.62
CA THR A 27 7.97 -7.45 -8.86
C THR A 27 9.11 -7.69 -7.88
N PHE A 28 8.92 -8.58 -6.89
CA PHE A 28 9.91 -8.83 -5.85
C PHE A 28 11.12 -9.60 -6.35
N LEU A 29 12.23 -9.51 -5.62
CA LEU A 29 13.42 -10.33 -5.83
C LEU A 29 13.51 -11.45 -4.78
N GLU A 30 13.99 -12.61 -5.20
CA GLU A 30 14.25 -13.73 -4.29
C GLU A 30 15.25 -13.34 -3.20
N GLY A 31 14.95 -13.69 -1.95
CA GLY A 31 15.77 -13.37 -0.78
C GLY A 31 15.69 -11.91 -0.32
N GLU A 32 14.94 -11.05 -1.02
CA GLU A 32 14.75 -9.66 -0.62
C GLU A 32 13.95 -9.56 0.69
N ALA A 33 14.35 -8.65 1.57
CA ALA A 33 13.58 -8.32 2.76
C ALA A 33 12.67 -7.13 2.48
N VAL A 34 11.36 -7.35 2.47
CA VAL A 34 10.36 -6.29 2.19
C VAL A 34 9.48 -6.04 3.41
N GLU A 35 8.80 -4.90 3.43
CA GLU A 35 7.82 -4.61 4.47
C GLU A 35 6.61 -5.54 4.32
N LYS A 36 6.11 -6.08 5.44
CA LYS A 36 5.00 -7.04 5.40
C LYS A 36 3.74 -6.46 4.75
N TRP A 37 3.49 -5.17 4.93
CA TRP A 37 2.35 -4.49 4.30
C TRP A 37 2.49 -4.44 2.78
N GLU A 38 3.66 -4.04 2.27
CA GLU A 38 3.95 -3.98 0.83
C GLU A 38 3.86 -5.36 0.18
N PHE A 39 4.35 -6.40 0.87
CA PHE A 39 4.19 -7.78 0.43
C PHE A 39 2.72 -8.19 0.27
N VAL A 40 1.89 -7.90 1.28
CA VAL A 40 0.46 -8.24 1.25
C VAL A 40 -0.25 -7.47 0.14
N GLU A 41 -0.01 -6.16 0.04
CA GLU A 41 -0.62 -5.29 -0.98
C GLU A 41 -0.28 -5.75 -2.40
N GLN A 42 0.98 -6.11 -2.66
CA GLN A 42 1.41 -6.57 -3.98
C GLN A 42 0.86 -7.95 -4.32
N ASN A 43 0.77 -8.85 -3.35
CA ASN A 43 0.16 -10.17 -3.55
C ASN A 43 -1.34 -10.07 -3.82
N ASP A 44 -2.05 -9.21 -3.10
CA ASP A 44 -3.48 -8.96 -3.33
C ASP A 44 -3.69 -8.36 -4.74
N TRP A 45 -2.80 -7.49 -5.20
CA TRP A 45 -2.85 -6.92 -6.55
C TRP A 45 -2.60 -7.94 -7.66
N ILE A 46 -1.73 -8.93 -7.44
CA ILE A 46 -1.43 -10.01 -8.40
C ILE A 46 -2.54 -11.06 -8.44
N TYR A 47 -3.22 -11.33 -7.33
CA TYR A 47 -4.16 -12.46 -7.18
C TYR A 47 -5.21 -12.55 -8.29
N ASP A 48 -5.79 -11.41 -8.72
CA ASP A 48 -6.84 -11.37 -9.75
C ASP A 48 -6.31 -11.29 -11.20
N LYS A 49 -4.99 -11.25 -11.38
CA LYS A 49 -4.37 -11.08 -12.69
C LYS A 49 -4.10 -12.41 -13.37
N LYS A 50 -3.99 -12.33 -14.69
CA LYS A 50 -3.66 -13.44 -15.57
C LYS A 50 -2.39 -13.09 -16.33
N VAL A 51 -1.53 -14.07 -16.53
CA VAL A 51 -0.30 -13.94 -17.33
C VAL A 51 -0.57 -14.52 -18.71
N VAL A 52 -0.28 -13.75 -19.75
CA VAL A 52 -0.36 -14.22 -21.13
C VAL A 52 0.79 -15.19 -21.39
N VAL A 53 0.49 -16.44 -21.73
CA VAL A 53 1.52 -17.43 -22.11
C VAL A 53 1.83 -17.29 -23.59
N ASP A 54 0.78 -17.13 -24.39
CA ASP A 54 0.87 -17.02 -25.84
C ASP A 54 -0.14 -15.97 -26.32
N ALA A 55 0.37 -14.99 -27.07
CA ALA A 55 -0.42 -13.86 -27.56
C ALA A 55 -1.25 -14.18 -28.81
N GLY A 56 -1.03 -15.34 -29.46
CA GLY A 56 -1.69 -15.68 -30.72
C GLY A 56 -1.47 -14.58 -31.76
N GLU A 57 -2.56 -14.06 -32.33
CA GLU A 57 -2.54 -12.93 -33.28
C GLU A 57 -3.04 -11.60 -32.69
N SER A 58 -3.02 -11.44 -31.36
CA SER A 58 -3.32 -10.15 -30.72
C SER A 58 -2.26 -9.12 -31.06
N ALA A 59 -2.68 -7.94 -31.53
CA ALA A 59 -1.78 -6.79 -31.71
C ALA A 59 -1.52 -6.02 -30.40
N LYS A 60 -2.33 -6.27 -29.36
CA LYS A 60 -2.31 -5.50 -28.11
C LYS A 60 -1.61 -6.21 -26.97
N LEU A 61 -1.73 -7.54 -26.91
CA LEU A 61 -1.18 -8.35 -25.83
C LEU A 61 0.15 -8.97 -26.24
N ARG A 62 1.09 -9.03 -25.30
CA ARG A 62 2.39 -9.68 -25.48
C ARG A 62 2.54 -10.87 -24.53
N PRO A 63 3.27 -11.93 -24.89
CA PRO A 63 3.61 -13.00 -23.98
C PRO A 63 4.34 -12.45 -22.74
N GLY A 64 3.99 -12.96 -21.56
CA GLY A 64 4.51 -12.51 -20.26
C GLY A 64 3.80 -11.30 -19.64
N GLN A 65 2.84 -10.69 -20.35
CA GLN A 65 2.12 -9.53 -19.81
C GLN A 65 1.07 -9.93 -18.77
N LEU A 66 1.05 -9.21 -17.64
CA LEU A 66 -0.01 -9.27 -16.64
C LEU A 66 -1.23 -8.47 -17.11
N VAL A 67 -2.36 -9.15 -17.22
CA VAL A 67 -3.62 -8.55 -17.69
C VAL A 67 -4.76 -8.87 -16.75
N THR A 68 -5.76 -8.01 -16.74
CA THR A 68 -7.01 -8.27 -16.02
C THR A 68 -7.89 -9.24 -16.81
N VAL A 69 -8.74 -9.98 -16.12
CA VAL A 69 -9.73 -10.88 -16.74
C VAL A 69 -10.62 -10.14 -17.75
N ARG A 70 -10.95 -8.88 -17.47
CA ARG A 70 -11.76 -8.04 -18.36
C ARG A 70 -11.06 -7.76 -19.68
N GLN A 71 -9.82 -7.25 -19.63
CA GLN A 71 -9.04 -6.94 -20.83
C GLN A 71 -8.83 -8.18 -21.71
N LEU A 72 -8.57 -9.32 -21.07
CA LEU A 72 -8.37 -10.58 -21.78
C LEU A 72 -9.65 -11.07 -22.48
N ARG A 73 -10.82 -10.92 -21.84
CA ARG A 73 -12.12 -11.26 -22.44
C ARG A 73 -12.47 -10.36 -23.62
N GLU A 74 -12.22 -9.06 -23.50
CA GLU A 74 -12.48 -8.08 -24.57
C GLU A 74 -11.62 -8.41 -25.81
N GLU A 75 -10.34 -8.69 -25.62
CA GLU A 75 -9.41 -9.03 -26.71
C GLU A 75 -9.74 -10.40 -27.33
N ASN A 76 -10.01 -11.43 -26.53
CA ASN A 76 -10.42 -12.75 -27.06
C ASN A 76 -11.75 -12.67 -27.81
N SER A 77 -12.67 -11.80 -27.41
CA SER A 77 -13.92 -11.56 -28.14
C SER A 77 -13.70 -10.83 -29.46
N PHE A 78 -12.66 -10.00 -29.56
CA PHE A 78 -12.26 -9.36 -30.81
C PHE A 78 -11.59 -10.35 -31.76
N LEU A 79 -10.67 -11.17 -31.26
CA LEU A 79 -9.96 -12.18 -32.06
C LEU A 79 -10.93 -13.23 -32.62
N LYS A 80 -11.86 -13.71 -31.78
CA LYS A 80 -12.89 -14.67 -32.19
C LYS A 80 -13.84 -14.11 -33.26
N ARG A 81 -14.10 -12.80 -33.27
CA ARG A 81 -14.93 -12.15 -34.32
C ARG A 81 -14.23 -12.02 -35.67
N ASN A 82 -12.90 -12.06 -35.67
CA ASN A 82 -12.09 -11.93 -36.88
C ASN A 82 -11.47 -13.28 -37.29
N ASP A 83 -11.96 -14.40 -36.75
CA ASP A 83 -11.45 -15.76 -36.97
C ASP A 83 -9.93 -15.93 -36.74
N ARG A 84 -9.38 -15.18 -35.77
CA ARG A 84 -7.97 -15.23 -35.38
C ARG A 84 -7.74 -16.13 -34.17
N GLU A 85 -6.50 -16.58 -34.01
CA GLU A 85 -6.12 -17.38 -32.84
C GLU A 85 -6.27 -16.60 -31.53
N ILE A 86 -6.92 -17.23 -30.55
CA ILE A 86 -7.18 -16.67 -29.22
C ILE A 86 -5.93 -16.68 -28.34
N VAL A 87 -5.87 -15.73 -27.41
CA VAL A 87 -4.79 -15.60 -26.44
C VAL A 87 -4.88 -16.71 -25.39
N LYS A 88 -3.78 -17.45 -25.19
CA LYS A 88 -3.66 -18.44 -24.11
C LYS A 88 -3.09 -17.76 -22.87
N PHE A 89 -3.67 -18.06 -21.72
CA PHE A 89 -3.30 -17.45 -20.45
C PHE A 89 -3.27 -18.48 -19.33
N ARG A 90 -2.52 -18.14 -18.28
CA ARG A 90 -2.51 -18.82 -17.00
C ARG A 90 -2.82 -17.85 -15.87
N ASP A 91 -3.14 -18.39 -14.71
CA ASP A 91 -3.32 -17.60 -13.50
C ASP A 91 -1.97 -17.09 -13.01
N ALA A 92 -1.95 -15.85 -12.52
CA ALA A 92 -0.74 -15.27 -11.92
C ALA A 92 -0.49 -15.91 -10.55
N ILE A 93 0.79 -16.17 -10.27
CA ILE A 93 1.22 -16.81 -9.02
C ILE A 93 1.70 -15.70 -8.07
N PRO A 94 1.11 -15.56 -6.86
CA PRO A 94 1.57 -14.58 -5.88
C PRO A 94 2.92 -15.00 -5.28
N ALA A 95 3.66 -14.05 -4.70
CA ALA A 95 4.93 -14.35 -4.04
C ALA A 95 4.72 -15.08 -2.72
N THR A 96 5.67 -15.93 -2.35
CA THR A 96 5.75 -16.58 -1.03
C THR A 96 6.84 -15.93 -0.19
N SER A 97 6.64 -15.90 1.12
CA SER A 97 7.61 -15.31 2.05
C SER A 97 7.61 -15.99 3.41
N SER A 98 8.73 -15.89 4.10
CA SER A 98 8.87 -16.27 5.51
C SER A 98 9.05 -15.03 6.41
N PRO A 99 8.53 -15.07 7.65
CA PRO A 99 8.65 -13.97 8.59
C PRO A 99 10.11 -13.76 9.00
N LEU A 100 10.58 -12.50 8.92
CA LEU A 100 11.96 -12.15 9.28
C LEU A 100 11.99 -11.44 10.65
N LEU A 101 12.54 -12.10 11.67
CA LEU A 101 12.73 -11.48 12.98
C LEU A 101 14.01 -10.63 12.98
N GLN A 102 13.84 -9.32 13.20
CA GLN A 102 14.94 -8.37 13.28
C GLN A 102 15.12 -7.85 14.71
N GLY A 103 16.36 -7.54 15.10
CA GLY A 103 16.62 -6.84 16.36
C GLY A 103 16.06 -5.41 16.34
N ILE A 104 15.68 -4.88 17.52
CA ILE A 104 15.03 -3.56 17.66
C ILE A 104 15.78 -2.42 16.95
N THR A 105 17.11 -2.43 16.97
CA THR A 105 17.95 -1.43 16.30
C THR A 105 17.81 -1.50 14.78
N LYS A 106 17.83 -2.71 14.21
CA LYS A 106 17.71 -2.92 12.76
C LYS A 106 16.31 -2.61 12.26
N SER A 107 15.26 -3.00 12.99
CA SER A 107 13.87 -2.66 12.66
C SER A 107 13.59 -1.15 12.71
N SER A 108 14.26 -0.42 13.61
CA SER A 108 14.10 1.04 13.76
C SER A 108 14.79 1.81 12.62
N LEU A 109 15.98 1.37 12.21
CA LEU A 109 16.70 1.94 11.07
C LEU A 109 16.01 1.64 9.73
N GLY A 110 15.33 0.49 9.62
CA GLY A 110 14.59 0.09 8.42
C GLY A 110 13.22 0.72 8.27
N THR A 111 12.92 1.85 8.91
CA THR A 111 11.64 2.55 8.74
C THR A 111 11.52 3.21 7.36
N THR A 112 10.29 3.36 6.87
CA THR A 112 10.02 3.95 5.55
C THR A 112 10.33 5.45 5.52
N SER A 113 10.10 6.13 6.65
CA SER A 113 10.52 7.52 6.83
C SER A 113 12.03 7.63 6.99
N TRP A 114 12.66 8.28 6.03
CA TRP A 114 14.08 8.59 6.13
C TRP A 114 14.34 9.70 7.17
N ILE A 115 13.40 10.60 7.43
CA ILE A 115 13.53 11.65 8.46
C ILE A 115 13.59 11.01 9.85
N SER A 116 12.69 10.07 10.12
CA SER A 116 12.64 9.34 11.38
C SER A 116 13.87 8.43 11.55
N ALA A 117 14.27 7.70 10.49
CA ALA A 117 15.48 6.89 10.51
C ALA A 117 16.75 7.71 10.77
N ALA A 118 16.90 8.87 10.09
CA ALA A 118 18.06 9.74 10.22
C ALA A 118 18.20 10.36 11.62
N SER A 119 17.08 10.56 12.32
CA SER A 119 17.04 11.08 13.69
C SER A 119 17.48 10.06 14.75
N PHE A 120 17.56 8.77 14.41
CA PHE A 120 17.92 7.72 15.36
C PHE A 120 19.43 7.48 15.39
N GLN A 121 20.00 6.95 14.30
CA GLN A 121 21.43 6.64 14.13
C GLN A 121 21.81 6.69 12.64
N GLU A 122 23.12 6.60 12.32
CA GLU A 122 23.65 6.53 10.95
C GLU A 122 23.21 7.70 10.02
N THR A 123 23.01 8.90 10.57
CA THR A 123 22.41 10.06 9.87
C THR A 123 22.99 10.33 8.48
N THR A 124 24.31 10.34 8.34
CA THR A 124 24.98 10.59 7.05
C THR A 124 24.62 9.53 6.00
N LYS A 125 24.59 8.25 6.38
CA LYS A 125 24.28 7.15 5.47
C LYS A 125 22.81 7.18 5.05
N VAL A 126 21.92 7.45 5.99
CA VAL A 126 20.47 7.55 5.72
C VAL A 126 20.18 8.72 4.77
N LEU A 127 20.75 9.90 5.03
CA LEU A 127 20.54 11.07 4.19
C LEU A 127 21.13 10.88 2.78
N SER A 128 22.34 10.32 2.66
CA SER A 128 22.93 10.04 1.34
C SER A 128 22.10 9.07 0.53
N THR A 129 21.61 7.99 1.14
CA THR A 129 20.77 7.00 0.45
C THR A 129 19.42 7.60 0.03
N ALA A 130 18.82 8.43 0.89
CA ALA A 130 17.59 9.14 0.58
C ALA A 130 17.76 10.15 -0.57
N ALA A 131 18.89 10.88 -0.60
CA ALA A 131 19.21 11.82 -1.66
C ALA A 131 19.44 11.12 -3.01
N ILE A 132 20.21 10.02 -3.02
CA ILE A 132 20.45 9.21 -4.24
C ILE A 132 19.14 8.64 -4.79
N GLY A 133 18.27 8.15 -3.90
CA GLY A 133 16.98 7.57 -4.29
C GLY A 133 15.85 8.60 -4.50
N ALA A 134 16.14 9.90 -4.43
CA ALA A 134 15.15 10.98 -4.48
C ALA A 134 13.91 10.71 -3.59
N ARG A 135 14.14 10.17 -2.39
CA ARG A 135 13.06 9.68 -1.52
C ARG A 135 12.25 10.85 -0.95
N THR A 136 10.93 10.74 -1.05
CA THR A 136 9.99 11.69 -0.44
C THR A 136 9.45 11.11 0.86
N ASP A 137 9.34 11.94 1.89
CA ASP A 137 8.75 11.57 3.18
C ASP A 137 7.33 12.13 3.30
N PHE A 138 6.35 11.26 3.56
CA PHE A 138 4.94 11.64 3.66
C PHE A 138 4.50 12.06 5.07
N LEU A 139 5.40 12.08 6.07
CA LEU A 139 5.11 12.50 7.44
C LEU A 139 3.93 11.74 8.09
N ASN A 140 3.84 10.43 7.84
CA ASN A 140 2.76 9.61 8.40
C ASN A 140 3.01 9.14 9.84
N GLY A 141 4.24 9.27 10.34
CA GLY A 141 4.63 8.82 11.68
C GLY A 141 4.66 9.92 12.73
N LEU A 142 5.06 9.56 13.95
CA LEU A 142 5.11 10.47 15.09
C LEU A 142 6.36 11.38 15.03
N LYS A 143 7.54 10.80 14.82
CA LYS A 143 8.83 11.51 14.95
C LYS A 143 9.01 12.56 13.87
N GLU A 144 8.61 12.23 12.65
CA GLU A 144 8.68 13.12 11.49
C GLU A 144 7.88 14.40 11.74
N ASN A 145 6.66 14.26 12.26
CA ASN A 145 5.81 15.41 12.57
C ASN A 145 6.36 16.24 13.73
N VAL A 146 6.93 15.60 14.76
CA VAL A 146 7.59 16.31 15.87
C VAL A 146 8.79 17.12 15.36
N ILE A 147 9.64 16.53 14.52
CA ILE A 147 10.84 17.19 13.97
C ILE A 147 10.46 18.39 13.10
N VAL A 148 9.40 18.26 12.30
CA VAL A 148 8.91 19.33 11.43
C VAL A 148 8.07 20.37 12.18
N GLY A 149 7.59 20.07 13.40
CA GLY A 149 6.75 20.97 14.19
C GLY A 149 5.26 20.93 13.83
N LYS A 150 4.78 19.85 13.21
CA LYS A 150 3.35 19.61 12.93
C LYS A 150 2.66 18.85 14.07
N LYS A 151 1.33 18.90 14.12
CA LYS A 151 0.54 18.05 15.03
C LYS A 151 0.83 16.57 14.73
N ILE A 152 1.17 15.81 15.77
CA ILE A 152 1.42 14.37 15.63
C ILE A 152 0.13 13.62 15.24
N PRO A 153 0.22 12.54 14.44
CA PRO A 153 -0.94 11.74 14.03
C PRO A 153 -1.40 10.77 15.15
N ALA A 154 -1.52 11.27 16.38
CA ALA A 154 -2.01 10.53 17.54
C ALA A 154 -2.78 11.45 18.50
N GLY A 155 -3.64 10.86 19.33
CA GLY A 155 -4.50 11.64 20.23
C GLY A 155 -5.40 12.60 19.45
N THR A 156 -5.37 13.88 19.83
CA THR A 156 -6.16 14.95 19.19
C THR A 156 -5.70 15.31 17.78
N GLY A 157 -4.50 14.88 17.36
CA GLY A 157 -3.99 15.10 16.01
C GLY A 157 -4.39 14.03 14.99
N LEU A 158 -5.22 13.05 15.37
CA LEU A 158 -5.80 12.09 14.43
C LEU A 158 -6.71 12.80 13.42
N LYS A 159 -6.59 12.46 12.13
CA LYS A 159 -7.36 13.09 11.04
C LYS A 159 -8.88 13.09 11.27
N LYS A 160 -9.42 12.07 11.94
CA LYS A 160 -10.85 11.97 12.30
C LYS A 160 -11.37 13.13 13.15
N TYR A 161 -10.49 13.82 13.90
CA TYR A 161 -10.87 14.94 14.75
C TYR A 161 -10.73 16.29 14.05
N ASN A 162 -10.04 16.36 12.90
CA ASN A 162 -9.82 17.63 12.20
C ASN A 162 -11.14 18.26 11.72
N ASN A 163 -12.13 17.43 11.38
CA ASN A 163 -13.44 17.86 10.89
C ASN A 163 -14.53 17.66 11.96
N LEU A 164 -14.16 17.44 13.22
CA LEU A 164 -15.13 17.30 14.29
C LEU A 164 -15.73 18.68 14.60
N PHE A 165 -16.94 18.92 14.12
CA PHE A 165 -17.73 20.10 14.43
C PHE A 165 -18.66 19.80 15.60
N VAL A 166 -18.55 20.58 16.68
CA VAL A 166 -19.41 20.46 17.86
C VAL A 166 -20.33 21.67 17.91
N THR A 167 -21.63 21.41 17.88
CA THR A 167 -22.68 22.44 17.93
C THR A 167 -23.83 21.98 18.83
N THR A 168 -24.80 22.85 19.11
CA THR A 168 -25.99 22.49 19.88
C THR A 168 -26.86 21.50 19.08
N GLN A 169 -27.67 20.68 19.76
CA GLN A 169 -28.53 19.70 19.07
C GLN A 169 -29.44 20.36 18.03
N GLU A 170 -30.08 21.48 18.40
CA GLU A 170 -30.93 22.27 17.50
C GLU A 170 -30.18 22.76 16.25
N ALA A 171 -28.96 23.26 16.41
CA ALA A 171 -28.15 23.74 15.29
C ALA A 171 -27.61 22.60 14.41
N HIS A 172 -27.40 21.41 14.98
CA HIS A 172 -27.01 20.21 14.23
C HIS A 172 -28.16 19.67 13.38
N GLU A 173 -29.37 19.67 13.94
CA GLU A 173 -30.59 19.28 13.23
C GLU A 173 -30.88 20.25 12.09
N ALA A 174 -30.85 21.56 12.34
CA ALA A 174 -31.00 22.58 11.31
C ALA A 174 -29.92 22.49 10.20
N TYR A 175 -28.68 22.15 10.55
CA TYR A 175 -27.60 21.92 9.58
C TYR A 175 -27.86 20.68 8.72
N LYS A 176 -28.32 19.59 9.32
CA LYS A 176 -28.70 18.36 8.60
C LYS A 176 -29.88 18.59 7.66
N GLU A 177 -30.92 19.29 8.12
CA GLU A 177 -32.09 19.65 7.31
C GLU A 177 -31.68 20.50 6.10
N ARG A 178 -30.79 21.48 6.32
CA ARG A 178 -30.23 22.30 5.24
C ARG A 178 -29.40 21.48 4.25
N GLN A 179 -28.59 20.51 4.72
CA GLN A 179 -27.84 19.64 3.82
C GLN A 179 -28.74 18.70 3.02
N ALA A 180 -29.78 18.12 3.63
CA ALA A 180 -30.73 17.27 2.92
C ALA A 180 -31.47 18.03 1.81
N LEU A 181 -31.91 19.26 2.10
CA LEU A 181 -32.51 20.16 1.10
C LEU A 181 -31.57 20.49 -0.06
N LEU A 182 -30.25 20.62 0.19
CA LEU A 182 -29.26 20.88 -0.86
C LEU A 182 -28.98 19.63 -1.72
N GLU A 183 -28.91 18.45 -1.10
CA GLU A 183 -28.73 17.19 -1.84
C GLU A 183 -29.92 16.85 -2.73
N ASP A 184 -31.15 17.18 -2.32
CA ASP A 184 -32.34 16.99 -3.14
C ASP A 184 -32.38 17.95 -4.35
N ILE A 185 -31.81 19.15 -4.24
CA ILE A 185 -31.71 20.12 -5.34
C ILE A 185 -30.69 19.67 -6.40
N ASP A 186 -29.57 19.05 -5.98
CA ASP A 186 -28.52 18.57 -6.88
C ASP A 186 -28.91 17.28 -7.65
N ILE A 187 -30.06 16.67 -7.35
CA ILE A 187 -30.59 15.47 -8.03
C ILE A 187 -31.61 15.83 -9.13
N GLU A 188 -32.15 17.07 -9.13
CA GLU A 188 -33.16 17.53 -10.08
C GLU A 188 -32.61 18.22 -11.35
N ASP A 189 -31.28 18.42 -11.45
CA ASP A 189 -30.56 18.90 -12.65
C ASP A 189 -29.74 17.79 -13.35
#